data_AF-A0A932MVJ2-F1
#
_entry.id   AF-A0A932MVJ2-F1
#
_cell.length_a   1.000
_cell.length_b   1.000
_cell.length_c   1.000
_cell.angle_alpha   90.00
_cell.angle_beta   90.00
_cell.angle_gamma   90.00
#
_symmetry.space_group_name_H-M   'P 1'
#
loop_
_entity.id
_entity.type
_entity.pdbx_description
1 polymer ?
#
loop_
_entity_poly.entity_id
_entity_poly.type
_entity_poly.pdbx_seq_one_letter_code
_entity_poly.pdbx_strand_id
1 'polypeptide(L)'
;MALAAAGFLIRERLQPGPPRNIILIIGCLVTGVGFAVMAYRAFRRPRPAADAADFSHVTRLFVVIAVFLCGAGFVLDLMVPASYGQFGKYRGAAVAIAMTREPKRLGERACVSCHEKEVTLHDEDVHTRVPCETCHSPGNKHVAFRESPAGKAPELKPSDVPAEARMLVHKEREWCLRCHEVDPSRPATFPQIVDHEHMLVTGVVDKVPTRPGEELPPITPNGASDTPTAIACVRCHDPHQPLFLHRDVRTAPTHPIVQRCQECHG
;
A
#
# COMPACT_ATOMS: atom_id res chain seq x y z
N MET A 1 1.51 -31.49 -18.05
CA MET A 1 2.04 -30.67 -16.92
C MET A 1 1.16 -29.48 -16.52
N ALA A 2 0.30 -28.93 -17.40
CA ALA A 2 -0.58 -27.80 -17.06
C ALA A 2 -1.75 -28.14 -16.09
N LEU A 3 -2.24 -29.38 -16.10
CA LEU A 3 -3.37 -29.82 -15.26
C LEU A 3 -3.00 -30.01 -13.77
N ALA A 4 -1.73 -30.32 -13.46
CA ALA A 4 -1.27 -30.50 -12.08
C ALA A 4 -1.11 -29.16 -11.34
N ALA A 5 -0.73 -28.10 -12.05
CA ALA A 5 -0.61 -26.75 -11.48
C ALA A 5 -1.98 -26.13 -11.17
N ALA A 6 -3.00 -26.38 -12.00
CA ALA A 6 -4.37 -25.94 -11.76
C ALA A 6 -4.99 -26.63 -10.53
N GLY A 7 -4.72 -27.93 -10.33
CA GLY A 7 -5.19 -28.66 -9.15
C GLY A 7 -4.55 -28.22 -7.82
N PHE A 8 -3.28 -27.79 -7.85
CA PHE A 8 -2.58 -27.27 -6.66
C PHE A 8 -3.10 -25.88 -6.24
N LEU A 9 -3.39 -25.00 -7.22
CA LEU A 9 -3.88 -23.64 -6.94
C LEU A 9 -5.35 -23.59 -6.49
N ILE A 10 -6.17 -24.54 -6.93
CA ILE A 10 -7.56 -24.69 -6.43
C ILE A 10 -7.58 -25.22 -4.98
N ARG A 11 -6.61 -26.09 -4.61
CA ARG A 11 -6.48 -26.68 -3.26
C ARG A 11 -6.12 -25.67 -2.16
N GLU A 12 -5.65 -24.48 -2.52
CA GLU A 12 -5.22 -23.45 -1.55
C GLU A 12 -6.17 -22.23 -1.51
N ARG A 13 -7.01 -22.02 -2.55
CA ARG A 13 -8.14 -21.07 -2.52
C ARG A 13 -9.32 -21.57 -1.67
N LEU A 14 -9.42 -22.88 -1.48
CA LEU A 14 -10.41 -23.57 -0.65
C LEU A 14 -9.68 -24.39 0.42
N GLN A 15 -9.28 -23.77 1.53
CA GLN A 15 -8.97 -24.52 2.74
C GLN A 15 -10.09 -24.32 3.78
N PRO A 16 -11.21 -25.04 3.65
CA PRO A 16 -11.60 -26.00 4.66
C PRO A 16 -10.89 -27.31 4.30
N GLY A 17 -9.69 -27.53 4.85
CA GLY A 17 -9.04 -28.84 4.70
C GLY A 17 -9.92 -29.95 5.31
N PRO A 18 -10.08 -31.13 4.68
CA PRO A 18 -10.75 -32.28 5.28
C PRO A 18 -9.91 -32.80 6.48
N PRO A 19 -10.44 -33.69 7.35
CA PRO A 19 -10.33 -33.63 8.80
C PRO A 19 -8.98 -34.11 9.36
N ARG A 20 -7.86 -33.45 9.00
CA ARG A 20 -6.66 -33.47 9.85
C ARG A 20 -6.98 -32.90 11.23
N ASN A 21 -7.95 -32.00 11.29
CA ASN A 21 -8.45 -31.41 12.54
C ASN A 21 -9.13 -32.43 13.45
N ILE A 22 -9.87 -33.45 12.98
CA ILE A 22 -10.55 -34.38 13.89
C ILE A 22 -9.55 -35.34 14.55
N ILE A 23 -8.57 -35.87 13.81
CA ILE A 23 -7.55 -36.75 14.38
C ILE A 23 -6.61 -35.97 15.32
N LEU A 24 -6.27 -34.72 14.99
CA LEU A 24 -5.52 -33.82 15.88
C LEU A 24 -6.34 -33.34 17.09
N ILE A 25 -7.63 -33.04 16.94
CA ILE A 25 -8.51 -32.65 18.06
C ILE A 25 -8.74 -33.84 19.00
N ILE A 26 -8.99 -35.05 18.48
CA ILE A 26 -9.09 -36.27 19.29
C ILE A 26 -7.74 -36.58 19.94
N GLY A 27 -6.62 -36.43 19.22
CA GLY A 27 -5.28 -36.54 19.77
C GLY A 27 -5.00 -35.54 20.89
N CYS A 28 -5.41 -34.28 20.73
CA CYS A 28 -5.30 -33.22 21.74
C CYS A 28 -6.24 -33.41 22.94
N LEU A 29 -7.44 -33.97 22.74
CA LEU A 29 -8.36 -34.30 23.83
C LEU A 29 -7.82 -35.48 24.66
N VAL A 30 -7.31 -36.52 24.01
CA VAL A 30 -6.72 -37.69 24.68
C VAL A 30 -5.41 -37.32 25.41
N THR A 31 -4.55 -36.51 24.78
CA THR A 31 -3.33 -36.01 25.43
C THR A 31 -3.61 -34.95 26.49
N GLY A 32 -4.61 -34.08 26.28
CA GLY A 32 -5.04 -33.07 27.24
C GLY A 32 -5.67 -33.64 28.52
N VAL A 33 -6.50 -34.68 28.39
CA VAL A 33 -7.03 -35.43 29.54
C VAL A 33 -5.91 -36.20 30.25
N GLY A 34 -4.99 -36.83 29.49
CA GLY A 34 -3.79 -37.46 30.06
C GLY A 34 -2.89 -36.48 30.83
N PHE A 35 -2.68 -35.28 30.28
CA PHE A 35 -1.95 -34.20 30.93
C PHE A 35 -2.66 -33.67 32.17
N ALA A 36 -3.98 -33.48 32.12
CA ALA A 36 -4.77 -33.05 33.27
C ALA A 36 -4.73 -34.07 34.42
N VAL A 37 -4.80 -35.37 34.10
CA VAL A 37 -4.69 -36.45 35.09
C VAL A 37 -3.27 -36.55 35.68
N MET A 38 -2.22 -36.39 34.87
CA MET A 38 -0.84 -36.33 35.37
C MET A 38 -0.57 -35.09 36.21
N ALA A 39 -1.04 -33.90 35.77
CA ALA A 39 -0.95 -32.67 36.54
C ALA A 39 -1.67 -32.83 37.88
N TYR A 40 -2.92 -33.29 37.88
CA TYR A 40 -3.69 -33.55 39.10
C TYR A 40 -2.96 -34.50 40.06
N ARG A 41 -2.34 -35.57 39.56
CA ARG A 41 -1.54 -36.50 40.36
C ARG A 41 -0.22 -35.90 40.86
N ALA A 42 0.42 -35.01 40.11
CA ALA A 42 1.61 -34.27 40.54
C ALA A 42 1.29 -33.18 41.59
N PHE A 43 0.10 -32.57 41.53
CA PHE A 43 -0.36 -31.57 42.49
C PHE A 43 -0.88 -32.19 43.81
N ARG A 44 -1.40 -33.43 43.80
CA ARG A 44 -1.98 -34.10 44.97
C ARG A 44 -1.03 -35.01 45.78
N ARG A 45 0.28 -35.02 45.51
CA ARG A 45 1.19 -35.85 46.32
C ARG A 45 1.19 -35.38 47.79
N PRO A 46 1.05 -36.30 48.77
CA PRO A 46 1.20 -35.96 50.19
C PRO A 46 2.61 -35.42 50.45
N ARG A 47 2.76 -34.56 51.47
CA ARG A 47 4.05 -33.98 51.84
C ARG A 47 5.06 -35.11 52.12
N PRO A 48 6.24 -35.13 51.46
CA PRO A 48 7.27 -36.10 51.79
C PRO A 48 7.77 -35.90 53.23
N ALA A 49 8.37 -36.94 53.82
CA ALA A 49 9.06 -36.85 55.10
C ALA A 49 10.17 -35.79 55.06
N ALA A 50 10.51 -35.22 56.22
CA ALA A 50 11.29 -33.97 56.38
C ALA A 50 12.71 -33.99 55.77
N ASP A 51 13.18 -35.14 55.30
CA ASP A 51 14.54 -35.46 54.86
C ASP A 51 14.64 -35.92 53.40
N ALA A 52 13.53 -35.99 52.65
CA ALA A 52 13.54 -36.30 51.22
C ALA A 52 13.50 -35.02 50.36
N ALA A 53 14.36 -34.93 49.35
CA ALA A 53 14.38 -33.80 48.42
C ALA A 53 13.02 -33.66 47.68
N ASP A 54 12.32 -32.55 47.93
CA ASP A 54 10.99 -32.26 47.35
C ASP A 54 11.12 -31.54 45.99
N PHE A 55 11.10 -32.33 44.91
CA PHE A 55 11.09 -31.82 43.53
C PHE A 55 9.68 -31.49 43.00
N SER A 56 8.65 -31.44 43.86
CA SER A 56 7.27 -31.21 43.43
C SER A 56 7.10 -29.85 42.74
N HIS A 57 7.77 -28.81 43.22
CA HIS A 57 7.77 -27.48 42.62
C HIS A 57 8.39 -27.49 41.21
N VAL A 58 9.51 -28.18 41.04
CA VAL A 58 10.20 -28.32 39.75
C VAL A 58 9.34 -29.11 38.76
N THR A 59 8.73 -30.20 39.22
CA THR A 59 7.85 -31.04 38.38
C THR A 59 6.62 -30.25 37.90
N ARG A 60 5.98 -29.47 38.79
CA ARG A 60 4.82 -28.62 38.43
C ARG A 60 5.19 -27.56 37.40
N LEU A 61 6.37 -26.94 37.52
CA LEU A 61 6.87 -25.97 36.55
C LEU A 61 7.03 -26.60 35.16
N PHE A 62 7.66 -27.76 35.06
CA PHE A 62 7.82 -28.46 33.78
C PHE A 62 6.48 -28.85 33.14
N VAL A 63 5.49 -29.24 33.95
CA VAL A 63 4.12 -29.53 33.45
C VAL A 63 3.48 -28.28 32.85
N VAL A 64 3.57 -27.13 33.52
CA VAL A 64 3.01 -25.86 33.00
C VAL A 64 3.69 -25.45 31.71
N ILE A 65 5.04 -25.49 31.66
CA ILE A 65 5.80 -25.16 30.45
C ILE A 65 5.40 -26.08 29.30
N ALA A 66 5.28 -27.39 29.55
CA ALA A 66 4.87 -28.35 28.53
C ALA A 66 3.47 -28.03 27.99
N VAL A 67 2.51 -27.70 28.86
CA VAL A 67 1.16 -27.30 28.44
C VAL A 67 1.20 -26.04 27.56
N PHE A 68 1.98 -25.02 27.94
CA PHE A 68 2.14 -23.80 27.14
C PHE A 68 2.79 -24.08 25.78
N LEU A 69 3.86 -24.87 25.73
CA LEU A 69 4.55 -25.20 24.48
C LEU A 69 3.66 -26.04 23.54
N CYS A 70 2.92 -27.01 24.09
CA CYS A 70 1.95 -27.79 23.31
C CYS A 70 0.81 -26.92 22.79
N GLY A 71 0.27 -26.03 23.64
CA GLY A 71 -0.77 -25.08 23.24
C GLY A 71 -0.29 -24.12 22.15
N ALA A 72 0.91 -23.56 22.30
CA ALA A 72 1.51 -22.68 21.30
C ALA A 72 1.77 -23.42 19.98
N GLY A 73 2.33 -24.63 20.02
CA GLY A 73 2.56 -25.45 18.83
C GLY A 73 1.26 -25.77 18.09
N PHE A 74 0.18 -26.07 18.82
CA PHE A 74 -1.14 -26.30 18.24
C PHE A 74 -1.72 -25.05 17.57
N VAL A 75 -1.63 -23.89 18.22
CA VAL A 75 -2.06 -22.62 17.63
C VAL A 75 -1.25 -22.30 16.37
N LEU A 76 0.06 -22.53 16.39
CA LEU A 76 0.92 -22.30 15.24
C LEU A 76 0.58 -23.25 14.07
N ASP A 77 0.32 -24.53 14.33
CA ASP A 77 -0.12 -25.49 13.29
C ASP A 77 -1.44 -25.08 12.63
N LEU A 78 -2.36 -24.47 13.39
CA LEU A 78 -3.63 -23.95 12.88
C LEU A 78 -3.49 -22.63 12.11
N MET A 79 -2.67 -21.71 12.60
CA MET A 79 -2.61 -20.34 12.08
C MET A 79 -1.57 -20.12 10.99
N VAL A 80 -0.48 -20.92 10.97
CA VAL A 80 0.60 -20.77 10.01
C VAL A 80 0.25 -21.55 8.74
N PRO A 81 0.08 -20.87 7.58
CA PRO A 81 -0.21 -21.57 6.33
C PRO A 81 0.91 -22.53 5.96
N ALA A 82 0.59 -23.67 5.35
CA ALA A 82 1.57 -24.68 4.93
C ALA A 82 2.66 -24.13 3.98
N SER A 83 2.34 -23.05 3.23
CA SER A 83 3.29 -22.39 2.34
C SER A 83 4.08 -21.24 2.99
N TYR A 84 3.88 -20.94 4.27
CA TYR A 84 4.67 -19.93 4.99
C TYR A 84 6.15 -20.32 5.03
N GLY A 85 7.04 -19.36 4.78
CA GLY A 85 8.49 -19.58 4.88
C GLY A 85 9.16 -20.11 3.62
N GLN A 86 8.41 -20.62 2.63
CA GLN A 86 8.97 -21.25 1.42
C GLN A 86 9.94 -20.34 0.64
N PHE A 87 9.66 -19.03 0.61
CA PHE A 87 10.43 -18.04 -0.14
C PHE A 87 10.81 -16.82 0.72
N GLY A 88 10.71 -16.93 2.05
CA GLY A 88 10.88 -15.82 2.99
C GLY A 88 9.75 -15.71 4.00
N LYS A 89 9.70 -14.61 4.77
CA LYS A 89 8.74 -14.39 5.87
C LYS A 89 7.31 -14.04 5.38
N TYR A 90 6.78 -14.81 4.43
CA TYR A 90 5.44 -14.65 3.89
C TYR A 90 4.87 -16.00 3.41
N ARG A 91 3.57 -16.03 3.11
CA ARG A 91 2.89 -17.20 2.54
C ARG A 91 3.31 -17.41 1.09
N GLY A 92 4.07 -18.46 0.79
CA GLY A 92 4.61 -18.75 -0.54
C GLY A 92 3.54 -18.81 -1.65
N ALA A 93 2.38 -19.38 -1.36
CA ALA A 93 1.27 -19.44 -2.31
C ALA A 93 0.58 -18.08 -2.57
N ALA A 94 0.90 -17.03 -1.79
CA ALA A 94 0.29 -15.71 -1.96
C ALA A 94 0.57 -15.13 -3.36
N VAL A 95 1.76 -15.37 -3.92
CA VAL A 95 2.12 -14.88 -5.26
C VAL A 95 1.22 -15.51 -6.32
N ALA A 96 1.10 -16.84 -6.33
CA ALA A 96 0.25 -17.53 -7.29
C ALA A 96 -1.23 -17.17 -7.13
N ILE A 97 -1.71 -16.99 -5.88
CA ILE A 97 -3.06 -16.48 -5.63
C ILE A 97 -3.22 -15.04 -6.15
N ALA A 98 -2.22 -14.17 -6.00
CA ALA A 98 -2.28 -12.81 -6.54
C ALA A 98 -2.32 -12.81 -8.07
N MET A 99 -1.55 -13.68 -8.72
CA MET A 99 -1.52 -13.83 -10.19
C MET A 99 -2.84 -14.31 -10.80
N THR A 100 -3.73 -14.90 -10.00
CA THR A 100 -5.07 -15.30 -10.46
C THR A 100 -6.12 -14.18 -10.37
N ARG A 101 -5.72 -12.97 -10.00
CA ARG A 101 -6.57 -11.77 -10.03
C ARG A 101 -6.21 -10.94 -11.25
N GLU A 102 -7.23 -10.33 -11.86
CA GLU A 102 -7.01 -9.36 -12.93
C GLU A 102 -6.24 -8.14 -12.39
N PRO A 103 -5.14 -7.72 -13.03
CA PRO A 103 -4.40 -6.53 -12.63
C PRO A 103 -5.23 -5.28 -12.93
N LYS A 104 -5.53 -4.49 -11.89
CA LYS A 104 -6.17 -3.17 -12.05
C LYS A 104 -5.19 -2.12 -12.57
N ARG A 105 -3.94 -2.24 -12.17
CA ARG A 105 -2.83 -1.37 -12.55
C ARG A 105 -1.97 -2.09 -13.58
N LEU A 106 -1.75 -1.47 -14.73
CA LEU A 106 -1.03 -2.07 -15.86
C LEU A 106 0.42 -1.61 -15.97
N GLY A 107 0.78 -0.48 -15.35
CA GLY A 107 2.08 0.14 -15.49
C GLY A 107 2.28 0.86 -16.83
N GLU A 108 3.36 1.63 -16.91
CA GLU A 108 3.66 2.59 -17.99
C GLU A 108 3.73 1.96 -19.39
N ARG A 109 4.22 0.71 -19.51
CA ARG A 109 4.27 -0.02 -20.79
C ARG A 109 2.91 -0.15 -21.48
N ALA A 110 1.81 -0.15 -20.72
CA ALA A 110 0.47 -0.18 -21.29
C ALA A 110 -0.01 1.20 -21.76
N CYS A 111 0.65 2.28 -21.32
CA CYS A 111 0.30 3.67 -21.62
C CYS A 111 1.04 4.18 -22.87
N VAL A 112 2.32 3.82 -23.04
CA VAL A 112 3.20 4.38 -24.09
C VAL A 112 2.69 4.19 -25.52
N SER A 113 1.92 3.13 -25.79
CA SER A 113 1.38 2.85 -27.12
C SER A 113 0.38 3.91 -27.62
N CYS A 114 -0.23 4.66 -26.71
CA CYS A 114 -1.20 5.73 -27.02
C CYS A 114 -0.77 7.11 -26.49
N HIS A 115 0.15 7.14 -25.51
CA HIS A 115 0.62 8.35 -24.81
C HIS A 115 2.15 8.51 -24.89
N GLU A 116 2.74 8.22 -26.05
CA GLU A 116 4.20 8.24 -26.26
C GLU A 116 4.82 9.59 -25.88
N LYS A 117 4.16 10.69 -26.23
CA LYS A 117 4.64 12.04 -25.92
C LYS A 117 4.67 12.28 -24.41
N GLU A 118 3.60 11.97 -23.70
CA GLU A 118 3.51 12.17 -22.25
C GLU A 118 4.50 11.26 -21.50
N VAL A 119 4.68 10.01 -21.94
CA VAL A 119 5.67 9.09 -21.37
C VAL A 119 7.09 9.63 -21.57
N THR A 120 7.42 10.10 -22.78
CA THR A 120 8.75 10.67 -23.06
C THR A 120 9.06 11.85 -22.13
N LEU A 121 8.10 12.75 -21.93
CA LEU A 121 8.28 13.91 -21.04
C LEU A 121 8.33 13.52 -19.56
N HIS A 122 7.55 12.53 -19.15
CA HIS A 122 7.58 11.99 -17.80
C HIS A 122 8.93 11.32 -17.47
N ASP A 123 9.51 10.61 -18.43
CA ASP A 123 10.80 9.92 -18.28
C ASP A 123 11.97 10.90 -18.15
N GLU A 124 11.81 12.11 -18.70
CA GLU A 124 12.76 13.21 -18.56
C GLU A 124 12.52 14.06 -17.29
N ASP A 125 11.41 13.84 -16.58
CA ASP A 125 11.08 14.57 -15.35
C ASP A 125 11.60 13.87 -14.07
N VAL A 126 11.66 14.62 -12.97
CA VAL A 126 12.00 14.10 -11.64
C VAL A 126 10.99 13.06 -11.14
N HIS A 127 9.76 13.06 -11.68
CA HIS A 127 8.74 12.06 -11.37
C HIS A 127 8.88 10.75 -12.16
N THR A 128 9.90 10.55 -13.00
CA THR A 128 10.10 9.32 -13.81
C THR A 128 9.92 7.98 -13.05
N ARG A 129 10.14 7.95 -11.72
CA ARG A 129 9.94 6.74 -10.89
C ARG A 129 8.56 6.64 -10.23
N VAL A 130 7.66 7.58 -10.49
CA VAL A 130 6.29 7.63 -9.98
C VAL A 130 5.37 7.14 -11.10
N PRO A 131 4.83 5.92 -11.00
CA PRO A 131 4.01 5.36 -12.09
C PRO A 131 2.81 6.24 -12.40
N CYS A 132 2.41 6.34 -13.68
CA CYS A 132 1.27 7.14 -14.14
C CYS A 132 0.02 6.90 -13.28
N GLU A 133 -0.26 5.63 -12.93
CA GLU A 133 -1.41 5.18 -12.13
C GLU A 133 -1.33 5.51 -10.62
N THR A 134 -0.36 6.33 -10.23
CA THR A 134 -0.26 6.96 -8.90
C THR A 134 -1.02 8.28 -8.88
N CYS A 135 -0.85 9.09 -9.92
CA CYS A 135 -1.60 10.35 -10.10
C CYS A 135 -2.86 10.14 -10.94
N HIS A 136 -2.89 9.09 -11.73
CA HIS A 136 -4.06 8.66 -12.49
C HIS A 136 -4.72 7.46 -11.80
N SER A 137 -6.04 7.30 -11.93
CA SER A 137 -6.73 6.10 -11.44
C SER A 137 -6.23 4.82 -12.16
N PRO A 138 -6.56 3.60 -11.70
CA PRO A 138 -6.13 2.37 -12.37
C PRO A 138 -6.55 2.31 -13.85
N GLY A 139 -5.63 1.90 -14.74
CA GLY A 139 -5.79 2.00 -16.19
C GLY A 139 -6.40 0.79 -16.89
N ASN A 140 -6.62 -0.34 -16.20
CA ASN A 140 -7.04 -1.58 -16.87
C ASN A 140 -8.32 -1.45 -17.72
N LYS A 141 -9.35 -0.81 -17.17
CA LYS A 141 -10.61 -0.57 -17.88
C LYS A 141 -10.47 0.45 -19.01
N HIS A 142 -9.62 1.46 -18.81
CA HIS A 142 -9.34 2.48 -19.81
C HIS A 142 -8.67 1.87 -21.04
N VAL A 143 -7.59 1.11 -20.85
CA VAL A 143 -6.87 0.44 -21.93
C VAL A 143 -7.79 -0.56 -22.65
N ALA A 144 -8.50 -1.42 -21.90
CA ALA A 144 -9.42 -2.38 -22.50
C ALA A 144 -10.52 -1.72 -23.36
N PHE A 145 -11.07 -0.59 -22.90
CA PHE A 145 -12.03 0.16 -23.68
C PHE A 145 -11.41 0.78 -24.93
N ARG A 146 -10.24 1.43 -24.82
CA ARG A 146 -9.53 2.05 -25.96
C ARG A 146 -9.05 1.03 -27.00
N GLU A 147 -8.85 -0.22 -26.61
CA GLU A 147 -8.53 -1.31 -27.53
C GLU A 147 -9.75 -1.94 -28.21
N SER A 148 -10.96 -1.71 -27.68
CA SER A 148 -12.21 -2.22 -28.24
C SER A 148 -12.60 -1.50 -29.55
N PRO A 149 -13.50 -2.09 -30.37
CA PRO A 149 -14.02 -1.43 -31.56
C PRO A 149 -14.66 -0.05 -31.27
N ALA A 150 -15.35 0.08 -30.13
CA ALA A 150 -15.96 1.33 -29.71
C ALA A 150 -14.92 2.39 -29.33
N GLY A 151 -13.86 2.00 -28.62
CA GLY A 151 -12.80 2.92 -28.20
C GLY A 151 -11.89 3.40 -29.34
N LYS A 152 -11.88 2.68 -30.47
CA LYS A 152 -11.17 3.02 -31.71
C LYS A 152 -12.00 3.82 -32.71
N ALA A 153 -13.24 4.19 -32.36
CA ALA A 153 -14.09 4.98 -33.24
C ALA A 153 -13.44 6.34 -33.55
N PRO A 154 -13.40 6.79 -34.83
CA PRO A 154 -12.71 8.02 -35.24
C PRO A 154 -13.22 9.30 -34.55
N GLU A 155 -14.49 9.31 -34.16
CA GLU A 155 -15.16 10.46 -33.55
C GLU A 155 -15.60 10.19 -32.10
N LEU A 156 -14.85 9.35 -31.38
CA LEU A 156 -15.16 9.05 -29.99
C LEU A 156 -15.13 10.33 -29.13
N LYS A 157 -16.27 10.71 -28.58
CA LYS A 157 -16.36 11.88 -27.68
C LYS A 157 -16.06 11.46 -26.24
N PRO A 158 -15.56 12.37 -25.38
CA PRO A 158 -15.38 12.10 -23.95
C PRO A 158 -16.66 11.63 -23.25
N SER A 159 -17.83 12.11 -23.70
CA SER A 159 -19.14 11.67 -23.22
C SER A 159 -19.42 10.19 -23.47
N ASP A 160 -18.86 9.64 -24.53
CA ASP A 160 -19.12 8.29 -25.02
C ASP A 160 -18.23 7.25 -24.31
N VAL A 161 -17.19 7.70 -23.62
CA VAL A 161 -16.35 6.85 -22.76
C VAL A 161 -17.15 6.46 -21.52
N PRO A 162 -17.36 5.16 -21.25
CA PRO A 162 -18.03 4.68 -20.04
C PRO A 162 -17.36 5.22 -18.79
N ALA A 163 -18.15 5.52 -17.75
CA ALA A 163 -17.64 6.14 -16.52
C ALA A 163 -16.50 5.33 -15.88
N GLU A 164 -16.59 4.01 -15.94
CA GLU A 164 -15.59 3.07 -15.42
C GLU A 164 -14.31 2.97 -16.25
N ALA A 165 -14.31 3.43 -17.50
CA ALA A 165 -13.15 3.48 -18.39
C ALA A 165 -12.50 4.88 -18.45
N ARG A 166 -13.11 5.86 -17.78
CA ARG A 166 -12.50 7.18 -17.59
C ARG A 166 -11.41 7.06 -16.52
N MET A 167 -10.22 7.51 -16.86
CA MET A 167 -9.17 7.68 -15.87
C MET A 167 -9.32 9.03 -15.18
N LEU A 168 -9.48 9.01 -13.86
CA LEU A 168 -9.42 10.23 -13.06
C LEU A 168 -7.97 10.69 -12.99
N VAL A 169 -7.75 11.97 -13.25
CA VAL A 169 -6.43 12.60 -13.09
C VAL A 169 -6.47 13.42 -11.81
N HIS A 170 -5.74 12.97 -10.81
CA HIS A 170 -5.69 13.62 -9.51
C HIS A 170 -4.76 14.82 -9.56
N LYS A 171 -5.32 15.99 -9.86
CA LYS A 171 -4.60 17.29 -9.92
C LYS A 171 -4.87 18.15 -8.69
N GLU A 172 -5.67 17.65 -7.76
CA GLU A 172 -6.03 18.35 -6.55
C GLU A 172 -4.79 18.52 -5.66
N ARG A 173 -4.68 19.70 -5.04
CA ARG A 173 -3.56 20.08 -4.18
C ARG A 173 -3.30 19.03 -3.10
N GLU A 174 -4.36 18.53 -2.48
CA GLU A 174 -4.32 17.51 -1.43
C GLU A 174 -3.72 16.20 -1.91
N TRP A 175 -3.85 15.86 -3.19
CA TRP A 175 -3.23 14.64 -3.74
C TRP A 175 -1.72 14.77 -3.81
N CYS A 176 -1.21 15.92 -4.26
CA CYS A 176 0.22 16.22 -4.32
C CYS A 176 0.85 16.26 -2.92
N LEU A 177 0.15 16.87 -1.95
CA LEU A 177 0.63 17.02 -0.56
C LEU A 177 0.73 15.68 0.18
N ARG A 178 0.06 14.61 -0.28
CA ARG A 178 0.29 13.26 0.28
C ARG A 178 1.76 12.87 0.25
N CYS A 179 2.53 13.34 -0.73
CA CYS A 179 3.96 13.11 -0.84
C CYS A 179 4.77 14.36 -0.49
N HIS A 180 4.30 15.56 -0.88
CA HIS A 180 5.10 16.78 -0.79
C HIS A 180 4.89 17.61 0.48
N GLU A 181 3.91 17.30 1.33
CA GLU A 181 3.82 17.95 2.66
C GLU A 181 5.03 17.56 3.52
N VAL A 182 5.48 18.46 4.41
CA VAL A 182 6.55 18.15 5.37
C VAL A 182 6.14 16.99 6.28
N ASP A 183 6.97 15.95 6.30
CA ASP A 183 6.90 14.81 7.21
C ASP A 183 8.31 14.50 7.73
N PRO A 184 8.56 14.58 9.06
CA PRO A 184 9.88 14.32 9.64
C PRO A 184 10.37 12.89 9.43
N SER A 185 9.49 11.96 9.02
CA SER A 185 9.82 10.58 8.69
C SER A 185 10.41 10.43 7.28
N ARG A 186 10.28 11.45 6.42
CA ARG A 186 10.80 11.45 5.06
C ARG A 186 12.24 11.96 5.04
N PRO A 187 13.10 11.44 4.14
CA PRO A 187 14.45 11.96 3.98
C PRO A 187 14.44 13.47 3.70
N ALA A 188 15.36 14.21 4.34
CA ALA A 188 15.50 15.66 4.11
C ALA A 188 15.84 16.01 2.64
N THR A 189 16.35 15.05 1.87
CA THR A 189 16.65 15.19 0.43
C THR A 189 15.44 14.97 -0.47
N PHE A 190 14.29 14.57 0.07
CA PHE A 190 13.04 14.47 -0.69
C PHE A 190 12.38 15.86 -0.73
N PRO A 191 11.90 16.34 -1.90
CA PRO A 191 11.27 17.66 -2.00
C PRO A 191 9.99 17.74 -1.16
N GLN A 192 10.03 18.56 -0.10
CA GLN A 192 8.92 18.76 0.81
C GLN A 192 8.68 20.26 0.99
N ILE A 193 7.42 20.62 1.13
CA ILE A 193 6.96 22.00 1.28
C ILE A 193 6.03 22.09 2.47
N VAL A 194 6.09 23.21 3.18
CA VAL A 194 4.95 23.68 3.97
C VAL A 194 4.05 24.38 2.98
N ASP A 195 2.91 23.78 2.70
CA ASP A 195 2.03 24.14 1.61
C ASP A 195 1.67 25.64 1.57
N HIS A 196 1.36 26.22 2.74
CA HIS A 196 1.07 27.66 2.84
C HIS A 196 2.30 28.54 2.54
N GLU A 197 3.45 28.23 3.14
CA GLU A 197 4.68 28.99 2.93
C GLU A 197 5.12 28.95 1.46
N HIS A 198 4.95 27.81 0.80
CA HIS A 198 5.24 27.66 -0.61
C HIS A 198 4.36 28.58 -1.46
N MET A 199 3.05 28.58 -1.23
CA MET A 199 2.12 29.45 -1.97
C MET A 199 2.40 30.95 -1.73
N LEU A 200 2.84 31.31 -0.52
CA LEU A 200 3.23 32.68 -0.18
C LEU A 200 4.47 33.10 -0.97
N VAL A 201 5.52 32.26 -0.97
CA VAL A 201 6.77 32.55 -1.70
C VAL A 201 6.55 32.60 -3.21
N THR A 202 5.62 31.82 -3.75
CA THR A 202 5.25 31.86 -5.17
C THR A 202 4.30 33.01 -5.53
N GLY A 203 3.87 33.83 -4.56
CA GLY A 203 2.96 34.95 -4.80
C GLY A 203 1.53 34.54 -5.20
N VAL A 204 1.13 33.31 -4.89
CA VAL A 204 -0.24 32.81 -5.12
C VAL A 204 -1.19 33.28 -4.02
N VAL A 205 -0.67 33.42 -2.80
CA VAL A 205 -1.38 34.00 -1.67
C VAL A 205 -0.59 35.17 -1.10
N ASP A 206 -1.28 36.23 -0.71
CA ASP A 206 -0.63 37.45 -0.21
C ASP A 206 -0.32 37.41 1.29
N LYS A 207 -0.93 36.47 2.04
CA LYS A 207 -0.85 36.41 3.51
C LYS A 207 -0.90 34.99 4.07
N VAL A 208 -0.21 34.80 5.19
CA VAL A 208 -0.31 33.63 6.08
C VAL A 208 -1.50 33.80 7.01
N PRO A 209 -2.38 32.79 7.18
CA PRO A 209 -3.33 32.76 8.29
C PRO A 209 -2.56 33.00 9.59
N THR A 210 -2.81 34.13 10.22
CA THR A 210 -2.05 34.56 11.40
C THR A 210 -2.64 33.98 12.69
N ARG A 211 -3.82 33.36 12.60
CA ARG A 211 -4.54 32.82 13.75
C ARG A 211 -5.04 31.39 13.48
N PRO A 212 -4.99 30.49 14.48
CA PRO A 212 -5.68 29.21 14.41
C PRO A 212 -7.18 29.42 14.14
N GLY A 213 -7.70 28.84 13.06
CA GLY A 213 -9.11 28.98 12.66
C GLY A 213 -9.42 30.16 11.75
N GLU A 214 -8.42 30.94 11.32
CA GLU A 214 -8.58 31.90 10.23
C GLU A 214 -8.78 31.14 8.91
N GLU A 215 -10.00 31.19 8.37
CA GLU A 215 -10.40 30.45 7.18
C GLU A 215 -9.73 31.06 5.94
N LEU A 216 -8.90 30.26 5.25
CA LEU A 216 -8.38 30.63 3.94
C LEU A 216 -9.57 30.81 2.97
N PRO A 217 -9.53 31.77 2.04
CA PRO A 217 -10.61 31.94 1.07
C PRO A 217 -10.91 30.62 0.33
N PRO A 218 -12.19 30.29 0.10
CA PRO A 218 -12.61 28.97 -0.35
C PRO A 218 -12.01 28.58 -1.71
N ILE A 219 -11.62 27.31 -1.83
CA ILE A 219 -11.05 26.70 -3.03
C ILE A 219 -12.23 26.23 -3.90
N THR A 220 -12.50 26.87 -5.04
CA THR A 220 -13.57 26.43 -5.95
C THR A 220 -13.02 25.56 -7.10
N PRO A 221 -13.74 24.52 -7.56
CA PRO A 221 -13.09 23.42 -8.30
C PRO A 221 -12.92 23.65 -9.81
N ASN A 222 -13.46 24.70 -10.40
CA ASN A 222 -13.59 24.79 -11.86
C ASN A 222 -13.23 26.16 -12.41
N GLY A 223 -11.93 26.46 -12.47
CA GLY A 223 -11.22 27.18 -13.56
C GLY A 223 -11.81 28.43 -14.22
N ALA A 224 -12.84 29.07 -13.66
CA ALA A 224 -13.54 30.19 -14.25
C ALA A 224 -14.16 31.06 -13.13
N SER A 225 -13.32 31.67 -12.31
CA SER A 225 -13.73 32.86 -11.58
C SER A 225 -12.49 33.64 -11.14
N ASP A 226 -12.61 34.96 -11.26
CA ASP A 226 -11.60 35.98 -11.03
C ASP A 226 -11.15 36.11 -9.55
N THR A 227 -10.78 35.00 -8.90
CA THR A 227 -10.20 35.00 -7.54
C THR A 227 -9.02 34.02 -7.39
N PRO A 228 -7.95 34.38 -6.66
CA PRO A 228 -6.60 33.87 -6.91
C PRO A 228 -6.23 32.52 -6.25
N THR A 229 -7.11 31.85 -5.50
CA THR A 229 -6.66 30.88 -4.47
C THR A 229 -6.91 29.39 -4.74
N ALA A 230 -7.29 28.99 -5.97
CA ALA A 230 -7.44 27.58 -6.37
C ALA A 230 -6.48 27.17 -7.49
N ILE A 231 -5.19 27.52 -7.36
CA ILE A 231 -4.18 27.15 -8.33
C ILE A 231 -3.78 25.68 -8.13
N ALA A 232 -4.07 24.84 -9.12
CA ALA A 232 -3.55 23.47 -9.15
C ALA A 232 -2.01 23.51 -9.23
N CYS A 233 -1.31 22.66 -8.48
CA CYS A 233 0.16 22.62 -8.47
C CYS A 233 0.75 22.48 -9.89
N VAL A 234 0.01 21.78 -10.77
CA VAL A 234 0.38 21.56 -12.17
C VAL A 234 0.43 22.83 -13.04
N ARG A 235 -0.14 23.94 -12.56
CA ARG A 235 -0.16 25.22 -13.29
C ARG A 235 1.25 25.78 -13.44
N CYS A 236 2.02 25.80 -12.35
CA CYS A 236 3.37 26.33 -12.33
C CYS A 236 4.41 25.26 -12.72
N HIS A 237 4.15 23.99 -12.41
CA HIS A 237 5.04 22.88 -12.79
C HIS A 237 4.27 21.57 -13.05
N ASP A 238 4.44 20.97 -14.22
CA ASP A 238 3.69 19.77 -14.63
C ASP A 238 4.60 18.54 -14.51
N PRO A 239 4.17 17.46 -13.84
CA PRO A 239 4.93 16.19 -13.79
C PRO A 239 5.07 15.49 -15.15
N HIS A 240 4.40 15.96 -16.21
CA HIS A 240 4.62 15.54 -17.59
C HIS A 240 5.48 16.52 -18.38
N GLN A 241 6.35 17.27 -17.72
CA GLN A 241 7.34 18.14 -18.36
C GLN A 241 8.63 18.16 -17.55
N PRO A 242 9.80 18.20 -18.21
CA PRO A 242 11.07 18.33 -17.51
C PRO A 242 11.11 19.59 -16.65
N LEU A 243 11.38 19.43 -15.37
CA LEU A 243 11.69 20.54 -14.48
C LEU A 243 13.10 21.08 -14.79
N PHE A 244 13.16 22.30 -15.35
CA PHE A 244 14.42 23.01 -15.51
C PHE A 244 14.87 23.62 -14.18
N LEU A 245 15.70 22.86 -13.46
CA LEU A 245 16.26 23.26 -12.18
C LEU A 245 17.62 23.92 -12.37
N HIS A 246 17.82 25.08 -11.75
CA HIS A 246 19.14 25.75 -11.69
C HIS A 246 20.19 25.00 -10.83
N ARG A 247 19.77 24.00 -10.02
CA ARG A 247 20.60 23.18 -9.12
C ARG A 247 19.99 21.77 -9.00
N ASP A 248 20.78 20.78 -8.56
CA ASP A 248 20.28 19.40 -8.35
C ASP A 248 19.15 19.37 -7.31
N VAL A 249 18.10 18.59 -7.60
CA VAL A 249 16.89 18.42 -6.77
C VAL A 249 17.20 18.03 -5.31
N ARG A 250 18.29 17.29 -5.07
CA ARG A 250 18.71 16.85 -3.73
C ARG A 250 19.34 17.98 -2.90
N THR A 251 19.73 19.06 -3.56
CA THR A 251 20.43 20.21 -2.95
C THR A 251 19.58 21.48 -2.94
N ALA A 252 18.40 21.43 -3.58
CA ALA A 252 17.46 22.54 -3.69
C ALA A 252 16.15 22.19 -2.95
N PRO A 253 16.07 22.40 -1.63
CA PRO A 253 14.87 22.06 -0.85
C PRO A 253 13.62 22.83 -1.31
N THR A 254 13.79 24.00 -1.90
CA THR A 254 12.76 24.75 -2.62
C THR A 254 13.32 25.11 -3.99
N HIS A 255 12.68 24.64 -5.06
CA HIS A 255 13.19 24.84 -6.42
C HIS A 255 12.89 26.26 -6.94
N PRO A 256 13.89 27.02 -7.42
CA PRO A 256 13.72 28.05 -8.43
C PRO A 256 13.49 27.34 -9.76
N ILE A 257 12.22 27.17 -10.09
CA ILE A 257 11.76 26.74 -11.40
C ILE A 257 11.92 27.96 -12.30
N VAL A 258 12.87 27.93 -13.24
CA VAL A 258 13.31 29.15 -13.94
C VAL A 258 12.34 29.60 -15.03
N GLN A 259 11.64 28.67 -15.70
CA GLN A 259 10.96 29.00 -16.96
C GLN A 259 9.52 29.50 -16.81
N ARG A 260 8.66 28.90 -15.96
CA ARG A 260 7.23 29.28 -15.92
C ARG A 260 6.90 30.54 -15.13
N CYS A 261 7.79 31.01 -14.26
CA CYS A 261 7.56 32.26 -13.54
C CYS A 261 7.51 33.47 -14.51
N GLN A 262 8.32 33.46 -15.57
CA GLN A 262 8.36 34.56 -16.55
C GLN A 262 7.10 34.62 -17.44
N GLU A 263 6.42 33.49 -17.66
CA GLU A 263 5.18 33.46 -18.44
C GLU A 263 4.01 34.18 -17.75
N CYS A 264 4.05 34.30 -16.42
CA CYS A 264 3.01 34.97 -15.61
C CYS A 264 3.49 36.27 -14.95
N HIS A 265 4.80 36.49 -14.80
CA HIS A 265 5.40 37.64 -14.11
C HIS A 265 6.31 38.49 -15.01
N GLY A 266 6.08 38.46 -16.33
CA GLY A 266 6.72 39.36 -17.30
C GLY A 266 6.12 40.76 -17.31
#